data_AF-A0A7C3KY08-F1
#
_entry.id   AF-A0A7C3KY08-F1
#
_cell.length_a   1.000
_cell.length_b   1.000
_cell.length_c   1.000
_cell.angle_alpha   90.00
_cell.angle_beta   90.00
_cell.angle_gamma   90.00
#
_symmetry.space_group_name_H-M   'P 1'
#
loop_
_entity.id
_entity.type
_entity.pdbx_description
1 polymer ?
#
loop_
_entity_poly.entity_id
_entity_poly.type
_entity_poly.pdbx_seq_one_letter_code
_entity_poly.pdbx_strand_id
1 'polypeptide(L)'
;MKLTEIVPAGAIVEQLRATDRDGVIAELVGALISSGVAGATLREELIAKVLEREKRGSTGFGRGVAVPHVKHRSVGKMAAAIGLAPRGIDFNSLDKQPVYTVFLLLSPEERPDEHLQAME
;
A
#
# COMPACT_ATOMS: atom_id res chain seq x y z
N MET A 1 14.32 8.67 3.77
CA MET A 1 14.35 7.23 3.42
C MET A 1 14.40 7.09 1.91
N LYS A 2 15.12 6.12 1.33
CA LYS A 2 15.11 5.91 -0.13
C LYS A 2 14.10 4.83 -0.50
N LEU A 3 13.35 5.01 -1.59
CA LEU A 3 12.42 3.98 -2.09
C LEU A 3 13.14 2.64 -2.36
N THR A 4 14.38 2.70 -2.85
CA THR A 4 15.21 1.51 -3.11
C THR A 4 15.53 0.69 -1.86
N GLU A 5 15.34 1.25 -0.66
CA GLU A 5 15.58 0.55 0.61
C GLU A 5 14.33 -0.18 1.12
N ILE A 6 13.14 0.27 0.71
CA ILE A 6 11.86 -0.20 1.24
C ILE A 6 10.97 -0.88 0.20
N VAL A 7 11.27 -0.77 -1.09
CA VAL A 7 10.50 -1.44 -2.15
C VAL A 7 11.25 -2.69 -2.59
N PRO A 8 10.82 -3.90 -2.19
CA PRO A 8 11.33 -5.14 -2.77
C PRO A 8 11.05 -5.18 -4.27
N ALA A 9 11.97 -5.74 -5.07
CA ALA A 9 11.78 -5.86 -6.51
C ALA A 9 10.48 -6.63 -6.88
N GLY A 10 10.12 -7.66 -6.09
CA GLY A 10 8.88 -8.42 -6.27
C GLY A 10 7.59 -7.69 -5.85
N ALA A 11 7.70 -6.48 -5.31
CA ALA A 11 6.58 -5.65 -4.87
C ALA A 11 6.31 -4.47 -5.83
N ILE A 12 6.88 -4.51 -7.04
CA ILE A 12 6.55 -3.59 -8.13
C ILE A 12 5.60 -4.31 -9.09
N VAL A 13 4.35 -3.89 -9.09
CA VAL A 13 3.28 -4.44 -9.93
C VAL A 13 3.01 -3.46 -11.07
N GLU A 14 3.65 -3.71 -12.22
CA GLU A 14 3.60 -2.84 -13.39
C GLU A 14 2.22 -2.75 -14.04
N GLN A 15 1.38 -3.76 -13.82
CA GLN A 15 0.00 -3.81 -14.34
C GLN A 15 -0.92 -4.42 -13.30
N LEU A 16 -1.56 -3.55 -12.51
CA LEU A 16 -2.62 -3.96 -11.60
C LEU A 16 -3.77 -4.59 -12.38
N ARG A 17 -4.22 -5.76 -11.92
CA ARG A 17 -5.35 -6.49 -12.53
C ARG A 17 -6.67 -6.08 -11.93
N ALA A 18 -6.68 -5.77 -10.63
CA ALA A 18 -7.87 -5.28 -9.96
C ALA A 18 -8.31 -3.93 -10.53
N THR A 19 -9.62 -3.75 -10.63
CA THR A 19 -10.26 -2.53 -11.19
C THR A 19 -10.94 -1.68 -10.13
N ASP A 20 -10.88 -2.10 -8.87
CA ASP A 20 -11.42 -1.39 -7.73
C ASP A 20 -10.37 -1.26 -6.62
N ARG A 21 -10.60 -0.31 -5.72
CA ARG A 21 -9.71 0.06 -4.62
C ARG A 21 -9.31 -1.14 -3.76
N ASP A 22 -10.29 -1.95 -3.36
CA ASP A 22 -10.10 -2.99 -2.37
C ASP A 22 -9.32 -4.17 -2.98
N GLY A 23 -9.60 -4.51 -4.24
CA GLY A 23 -8.85 -5.47 -5.02
C GLY A 23 -7.39 -5.04 -5.25
N VAL A 24 -7.14 -3.76 -5.54
CA VAL A 24 -5.77 -3.23 -5.69
C VAL A 24 -5.00 -3.34 -4.38
N ILE A 25 -5.63 -3.01 -3.25
CA ILE A 25 -5.02 -3.20 -1.93
C ILE A 25 -4.68 -4.68 -1.69
N ALA A 26 -5.59 -5.60 -2.01
CA ALA A 26 -5.36 -7.03 -1.87
C ALA A 26 -4.23 -7.57 -2.76
N GLU A 27 -4.11 -7.06 -3.98
CA GLU A 27 -3.05 -7.39 -4.93
C GLU A 27 -1.67 -6.93 -4.40
N LEU A 28 -1.58 -5.68 -3.92
CA LEU A 28 -0.34 -5.11 -3.41
C LEU A 28 0.11 -5.70 -2.07
N VAL A 29 -0.82 -6.00 -1.15
CA VAL A 29 -0.49 -6.77 0.06
C VAL A 29 0.03 -8.16 -0.33
N GLY A 30 -0.58 -8.80 -1.33
CA GLY A 30 -0.10 -10.07 -1.87
C GLY A 30 1.35 -9.98 -2.35
N ALA A 31 1.70 -8.93 -3.10
CA ALA A 31 3.05 -8.72 -3.60
C ALA A 31 4.09 -8.54 -2.48
N LEU A 32 3.73 -7.83 -1.39
CA LEU A 32 4.59 -7.70 -0.21
C LEU A 32 4.78 -9.03 0.52
N ILE A 33 3.72 -9.82 0.65
CA ILE A 33 3.78 -11.16 1.24
C ILE A 33 4.68 -12.08 0.42
N SER A 34 4.51 -12.12 -0.90
CA SER A 34 5.36 -12.90 -1.80
C SER A 34 6.83 -12.44 -1.77
N SER A 35 7.08 -11.19 -1.40
CA SER A 35 8.42 -10.62 -1.21
C SER A 35 9.01 -10.85 0.20
N GLY A 36 8.32 -11.60 1.06
CA GLY A 36 8.80 -11.97 2.40
C GLY A 36 8.72 -10.86 3.45
N VAL A 37 7.90 -9.82 3.22
CA VAL A 37 7.74 -8.71 4.19
C VAL A 37 7.06 -9.17 5.48
N ALA A 38 6.12 -10.11 5.37
CA ALA A 38 5.44 -10.76 6.50
C ALA A 38 5.08 -12.20 6.12
N GLY A 39 4.73 -13.02 7.11
CA GLY A 39 4.33 -14.42 6.89
C GLY A 39 3.04 -14.55 6.09
N ALA A 40 2.95 -15.54 5.21
CA ALA A 40 1.81 -15.73 4.30
C ALA A 40 0.45 -15.87 4.99
N THR A 41 0.41 -16.38 6.22
CA THR A 41 -0.79 -16.50 7.04
C THR A 41 -1.40 -15.15 7.44
N LEU A 42 -0.64 -14.06 7.34
CA LEU A 42 -1.08 -12.71 7.70
C LEU A 42 -1.73 -11.93 6.55
N ARG A 43 -1.79 -12.51 5.35
CA ARG A 43 -2.29 -11.82 4.15
C ARG A 43 -3.67 -11.20 4.38
N GLU A 44 -4.64 -11.99 4.82
CA GLU A 44 -6.02 -11.52 5.00
C GLU A 44 -6.14 -10.51 6.14
N GLU A 45 -5.37 -10.68 7.22
CA GLU A 45 -5.34 -9.71 8.33
C GLU A 45 -4.80 -8.35 7.87
N LEU A 46 -3.71 -8.34 7.10
CA LEU A 46 -3.11 -7.10 6.58
C LEU A 46 -4.04 -6.40 5.59
N ILE A 47 -4.70 -7.15 4.69
CA ILE A 47 -5.73 -6.59 3.79
C ILE A 47 -6.82 -5.93 4.61
N ALA A 48 -7.41 -6.65 5.58
CA ALA A 48 -8.49 -6.14 6.40
C ALA A 48 -8.09 -4.85 7.14
N LYS A 49 -6.87 -4.79 7.69
CA LYS A 49 -6.35 -3.61 8.40
C LYS A 49 -6.13 -2.41 7.48
N VAL A 50 -5.59 -2.61 6.28
CA VAL A 50 -5.42 -1.52 5.30
C VAL A 50 -6.79 -1.01 4.85
N LEU A 51 -7.75 -1.90 4.59
CA LEU A 51 -9.12 -1.51 4.24
C LEU A 51 -9.83 -0.77 5.38
N GLU A 52 -9.63 -1.20 6.62
CA GLU A 52 -10.15 -0.48 7.79
C GLU A 52 -9.58 0.94 7.88
N ARG A 53 -8.28 1.11 7.62
CA ARG A 53 -7.64 2.42 7.54
C ARG A 53 -8.25 3.27 6.42
N GLU A 54 -8.47 2.69 5.26
CA GLU A 54 -9.03 3.37 4.08
C GLU A 54 -10.48 3.82 4.31
N LYS A 55 -11.27 3.05 5.08
CA LYS A 55 -12.65 3.41 5.47
C LYS A 55 -12.73 4.65 6.36
N ARG A 56 -11.67 4.97 7.12
CA ARG A 56 -11.62 6.18 7.97
C ARG A 56 -11.44 7.46 7.14
N GLY A 57 -10.98 7.32 5.91
CA GLY A 57 -10.74 8.42 4.98
C GLY A 57 -9.81 7.96 3.88
N SER A 58 -10.10 8.37 2.64
CA SER A 58 -9.32 8.00 1.47
C SER A 58 -7.85 8.36 1.66
N THR A 59 -6.97 7.47 1.22
CA THR A 59 -5.54 7.74 1.08
C THR A 59 -5.17 8.19 -0.34
N GLY A 60 -6.17 8.35 -1.22
CA GLY A 60 -6.04 9.08 -2.48
C GLY A 60 -5.94 10.57 -2.23
N PHE A 61 -4.72 11.11 -2.20
CA PHE A 61 -4.51 12.53 -1.90
C PHE A 61 -4.58 13.43 -3.14
N GLY A 62 -4.82 12.84 -4.30
CA GLY A 62 -5.01 13.53 -5.58
C GLY A 62 -3.82 13.40 -6.52
N ARG A 63 -3.89 14.08 -7.67
CA ARG A 63 -2.86 14.05 -8.73
C ARG A 63 -2.54 12.62 -9.23
N GLY A 64 -3.52 11.72 -9.16
CA GLY A 64 -3.37 10.35 -9.65
C GLY A 64 -2.66 9.39 -8.69
N VAL A 65 -2.47 9.75 -7.42
CA VAL A 65 -1.72 8.93 -6.45
C VAL A 65 -2.55 8.59 -5.21
N ALA A 66 -2.42 7.35 -4.73
CA ALA A 66 -2.88 6.93 -3.41
C ALA A 66 -1.75 6.30 -2.59
N VAL A 67 -1.85 6.43 -1.27
CA VAL A 67 -0.86 5.90 -0.32
C VAL A 67 -1.54 5.07 0.80
N PRO A 68 -2.16 3.91 0.49
CA PRO A 68 -2.71 3.04 1.52
C PRO A 68 -1.62 2.59 2.47
N HIS A 69 -1.83 2.67 3.77
CA HIS A 69 -0.78 2.35 4.73
C HIS A 69 -1.33 1.76 6.02
N VAL A 70 -0.56 0.90 6.67
CA VAL A 70 -0.87 0.47 8.04
C VAL A 70 0.39 0.11 8.83
N LYS A 71 0.28 0.25 10.15
CA LYS A 71 1.26 -0.27 11.09
C LYS A 71 0.86 -1.67 11.53
N HIS A 72 1.82 -2.58 11.65
CA HIS A 72 1.55 -3.95 12.07
C HIS A 72 2.71 -4.56 12.87
N ARG A 73 2.41 -5.15 14.03
CA ARG A 73 3.42 -5.84 14.89
C ARG A 73 4.24 -6.92 14.18
N SER A 74 3.67 -7.61 13.19
CA SER A 74 4.36 -8.69 12.47
C SER A 74 5.25 -8.21 11.32
N VAL A 75 5.28 -6.89 11.07
CA VAL A 75 6.13 -6.26 10.07
C VAL A 75 7.39 -5.78 10.77
N GLY A 76 8.52 -6.43 10.52
CA GLY A 76 9.79 -6.14 11.23
C GLY A 76 10.56 -4.93 10.68
N LYS A 77 10.25 -4.48 9.46
CA LYS A 77 10.87 -3.32 8.82
C LYS A 77 9.89 -2.61 7.90
N MET A 78 10.13 -1.33 7.63
CA MET A 78 9.40 -0.59 6.60
C MET A 78 9.46 -1.31 5.26
N ALA A 79 8.31 -1.44 4.61
CA ALA A 79 8.20 -1.98 3.26
C ALA A 79 7.08 -1.28 2.49
N ALA A 80 7.27 -1.14 1.18
CA ALA A 80 6.30 -0.55 0.28
C ALA A 80 6.16 -1.37 -1.01
N ALA A 81 4.93 -1.41 -1.53
CA ALA A 81 4.64 -1.91 -2.87
C ALA A 81 4.23 -0.76 -3.77
N ILE A 82 4.56 -0.86 -5.06
CA ILE A 82 4.18 0.11 -6.08
C ILE A 82 3.28 -0.61 -7.08
N GLY A 83 2.07 -0.10 -7.29
CA GLY A 83 1.13 -0.59 -8.29
C GLY A 83 0.81 0.47 -9.33
N LEU A 84 0.81 0.09 -10.60
CA LEU A 84 0.41 0.95 -11.71
C LEU A 84 -0.94 0.47 -12.27
N ALA A 85 -1.91 1.37 -12.34
CA ALA A 85 -3.24 1.13 -12.89
C ALA A 85 -3.47 2.06 -14.10
N PRO A 86 -3.10 1.65 -15.33
CA PRO A 86 -3.19 2.51 -16.52
C PRO A 86 -4.60 3.02 -16.82
N ARG A 87 -5.64 2.32 -16.37
CA ARG A 87 -7.05 2.69 -16.59
C ARG A 87 -7.61 3.62 -15.51
N GLY A 88 -6.85 3.91 -14.47
CA GLY A 88 -7.31 4.61 -13.29
C GLY A 88 -8.20 3.75 -12.40
N ILE A 89 -8.18 4.03 -11.10
CA ILE A 89 -9.00 3.39 -10.07
C ILE A 89 -9.72 4.48 -9.29
N ASP A 90 -11.01 4.29 -9.04
CA ASP A 90 -11.72 5.14 -8.09
C ASP A 90 -11.27 4.80 -6.67
N PHE A 91 -10.50 5.72 -6.09
CA PHE A 91 -10.00 5.65 -4.72
C PHE A 91 -10.75 6.61 -3.78
N ASN A 92 -11.81 7.26 -4.26
CA ASN A 92 -12.48 8.38 -3.57
C ASN A 92 -11.49 9.50 -3.19
N SER A 93 -10.61 9.86 -4.13
CA SER A 93 -9.54 10.83 -3.92
C SER A 93 -10.05 12.22 -3.53
N LEU A 94 -9.23 12.99 -2.82
CA LEU A 94 -9.57 14.36 -2.38
C LEU A 94 -9.97 15.30 -3.54
N ASP A 95 -9.29 15.18 -4.68
CA ASP A 95 -9.55 15.96 -5.90
C ASP A 95 -10.61 15.33 -6.81
N LYS A 96 -11.21 14.21 -6.38
CA LYS A 96 -12.19 13.41 -7.12
C LYS A 96 -11.68 12.87 -8.46
N GLN A 97 -10.36 12.79 -8.65
CA GLN A 97 -9.76 12.21 -9.84
C GLN A 97 -9.36 10.74 -9.62
N PRO A 98 -9.31 9.94 -10.70
CA PRO A 98 -8.82 8.56 -10.64
C PRO A 98 -7.37 8.49 -10.17
N VAL A 99 -7.02 7.39 -9.51
CA VAL A 99 -5.65 7.05 -9.11
C VAL A 99 -5.04 6.10 -10.13
N TYR A 100 -3.82 6.42 -10.57
CA TYR A 100 -3.04 5.64 -11.54
C TYR A 100 -1.83 4.97 -10.91
N THR A 101 -1.37 5.47 -9.77
CA THR A 101 -0.22 4.92 -9.04
C THR A 101 -0.57 4.76 -7.57
N VAL A 102 -0.34 3.58 -7.02
CA VAL A 102 -0.62 3.25 -5.63
C VAL A 102 0.67 2.85 -4.95
N PHE A 103 1.00 3.53 -3.85
CA PHE A 103 2.10 3.16 -2.96
C PHE A 103 1.49 2.55 -1.70
N LEU A 104 1.56 1.23 -1.53
CA LEU A 104 1.04 0.59 -0.31
C LEU A 104 2.17 0.40 0.69
N LEU A 105 2.06 0.97 1.89
CA LEU A 105 3.10 0.89 2.92
C LEU A 105 2.70 0.03 4.11
N LEU A 106 3.61 -0.83 4.52
CA LEU A 106 3.55 -1.57 5.78
C LEU A 106 4.71 -1.15 6.66
N SER A 107 4.42 -0.85 7.93
CA SER A 107 5.43 -0.40 8.88
C SER A 107 5.36 -1.15 10.21
N PRO A 108 6.48 -1.27 10.94
CA PRO A 108 6.45 -1.73 12.32
C PRO A 108 5.62 -0.80 13.22
N GLU A 109 4.92 -1.35 14.21
CA GLU A 109 4.20 -0.54 15.22
C GLU A 109 5.15 0.26 16.12
N GLU A 110 6.32 -0.32 16.44
CA GLU A 110 7.29 0.24 17.38
C GLU A 110 8.14 1.38 16.80
N ARG A 111 7.99 1.69 15.50
CA ARG A 111 8.80 2.71 14.80
C ARG A 111 7.93 3.79 14.14
N PRO A 112 7.23 4.62 14.94
CA PRO A 112 6.32 5.65 14.41
C PRO A 112 7.04 6.71 13.56
N ASP A 113 8.30 7.04 13.88
CA ASP A 113 9.07 8.05 13.16
C ASP A 113 9.45 7.59 11.75
N GLU A 114 9.85 6.31 11.58
CA GLU A 114 10.12 5.74 10.25
C GLU A 114 8.87 5.72 9.38
N HIS A 115 7.69 5.49 9.98
CA HIS A 115 6.42 5.57 9.27
C HIS A 115 6.12 7.00 8.80
N LEU A 116 6.34 8.00 9.66
CA LEU A 116 6.13 9.41 9.29
C LEU A 116 7.10 9.84 8.19
N GLN A 117 8.38 9.49 8.31
CA GLN A 117 9.40 9.81 7.31
C GLN A 117 9.09 9.19 5.93
N ALA A 118 8.39 8.05 5.88
CA ALA A 118 7.99 7.43 4.62
C ALA A 118 6.76 8.09 3.98
N MET A 119 6.05 8.96 4.71
CA MET A 119 4.88 9.72 4.24
C MET A 119 5.24 11.17 3.83
N GLU A 120 6.46 11.63 4.15
CA GLU A 120 7.02 12.93 3.77
C GLU A 120 7.71 12.89 2.40
#